data_AF-A0A2C9EQB3-F1
#
_entry.id   AF-A0A2C9EQB3-F1
#
_cell.length_a   1.000
_cell.length_b   1.000
_cell.length_c   1.000
_cell.angle_alpha   90.00
_cell.angle_beta   90.00
_cell.angle_gamma   90.00
#
_symmetry.space_group_name_H-M   'P 1'
#
loop_
_entity.id
_entity.type
_entity.pdbx_description
1 polymer ?
#
loop_
_entity_poly.entity_id
_entity_poly.type
_entity_poly.pdbx_seq_one_letter_code
_entity_poly.pdbx_strand_id
1 'polypeptide(L)'
;MGTKRYFREFGLALLAYIACVLLSSHWLADMNPGPGKIALALVPVIPMVAMALAVMRQLRRMDELARRIQLEALGLSFVCTALITFSYGFLETAGLPRLSMFYVWPVMGLVWALATVAGVRRYR
;
A
#
# COMPACT_ATOMS: atom_id res chain seq x y z
N MET A 1 9.13 19.44 9.65
CA MET A 1 9.90 18.18 9.63
C MET A 1 10.34 17.96 8.20
N GLY A 2 11.64 17.99 7.94
CA GLY A 2 12.15 17.93 6.57
C GLY A 2 11.83 16.59 5.91
N THR A 3 11.61 16.61 4.60
CA THR A 3 11.44 15.47 3.69
C THR A 3 12.36 14.28 4.02
N LYS A 4 13.58 14.54 4.48
CA LYS A 4 14.56 13.54 4.95
C LYS A 4 14.05 12.65 6.09
N ARG A 5 13.31 13.21 7.06
CA ARG A 5 12.76 12.44 8.19
C ARG A 5 11.62 11.53 7.74
N TYR A 6 10.76 11.98 6.82
CA TYR A 6 9.72 11.15 6.23
C TYR A 6 10.31 9.93 5.51
N PHE A 7 11.28 10.15 4.62
CA PHE A 7 11.93 9.04 3.90
C PHE A 7 12.62 8.06 4.85
N ARG A 8 13.19 8.55 5.95
CA ARG A 8 13.77 7.68 6.98
C ARG A 8 12.71 6.91 7.75
N GLU A 9 11.63 7.53 8.20
CA GLU A 9 10.54 6.85 8.91
C GLU A 9 9.85 5.81 8.02
N PHE A 10 9.52 6.18 6.78
CA PHE A 10 8.92 5.28 5.81
C PHE A 10 9.88 4.16 5.40
N GLY A 11 11.15 4.48 5.14
CA GLY A 11 12.17 3.48 4.79
C GLY A 11 12.43 2.49 5.92
N LEU A 12 12.49 2.94 7.16
CA LEU A 12 12.61 2.05 8.33
C LEU A 12 11.37 1.14 8.47
N ALA A 13 10.17 1.69 8.28
CA ALA A 13 8.94 0.90 8.33
C ALA A 13 8.86 -0.11 7.17
N LEU A 14 9.34 0.25 5.98
CA LEU A 14 9.43 -0.66 4.83
C LEU A 14 10.44 -1.78 5.08
N LEU A 15 11.62 -1.47 5.63
CA LEU A 15 12.61 -2.49 5.99
C LEU A 15 12.06 -3.43 7.07
N ALA A 16 11.37 -2.90 8.08
CA ALA A 16 10.70 -3.69 9.10
C ALA A 16 9.61 -4.58 8.49
N TYR A 17 8.82 -4.06 7.54
CA TYR A 17 7.83 -4.84 6.80
C TYR A 17 8.47 -6.01 6.05
N ILE A 18 9.53 -5.75 5.26
CA ILE A 18 10.24 -6.79 4.51
C ILE A 18 10.81 -7.85 5.47
N ALA A 19 11.46 -7.43 6.54
CA ALA A 19 11.99 -8.35 7.56
C ALA A 19 10.87 -9.19 8.19
N CYS A 20 9.75 -8.58 8.58
CA CYS A 20 8.60 -9.29 9.12
C CYS A 20 8.02 -10.31 8.14
N VAL A 21 7.92 -9.99 6.85
CA VAL A 21 7.43 -10.92 5.82
C VAL A 21 8.39 -12.10 5.64
N LEU A 22 9.69 -11.85 5.58
CA LEU A 22 10.69 -12.92 5.42
C LEU A 22 10.74 -13.83 6.64
N LEU A 23 10.74 -13.25 7.85
CA LEU A 23 10.74 -14.02 9.10
C LEU A 23 9.43 -14.79 9.29
N SER A 24 8.28 -14.16 9.07
CA SER A 24 7.00 -14.84 9.22
C SER A 24 6.85 -15.97 8.19
N SER A 25 7.18 -15.74 6.92
CA SER A 25 7.09 -16.77 5.87
C SER A 25 7.99 -17.98 6.13
N HIS A 26 9.23 -17.76 6.60
CA HIS A 26 10.14 -18.84 6.96
C HIS A 26 9.55 -19.72 8.07
N TRP A 27 8.98 -19.12 9.12
CA TRP A 27 8.45 -19.85 10.26
C TRP A 27 7.06 -20.45 9.99
N LEU A 28 6.25 -19.83 9.13
CA LEU A 28 4.91 -20.31 8.75
C LEU A 28 4.94 -21.62 7.95
N ALA A 29 6.05 -21.92 7.27
CA ALA A 29 6.22 -23.13 6.45
C ALA A 29 6.06 -24.41 7.29
N ASP A 30 6.59 -24.41 8.51
CA ASP A 30 6.66 -25.60 9.37
C ASP A 30 5.56 -25.64 10.45
N MET A 31 4.72 -24.61 10.55
CA MET A 31 3.68 -24.52 11.59
C MET A 31 2.39 -25.25 11.20
N ASN A 32 1.85 -26.02 12.15
CA ASN A 32 0.51 -26.60 12.05
C ASN A 32 -0.58 -25.51 12.04
N PRO A 33 -1.74 -25.76 11.39
CA PRO A 33 -2.87 -24.84 11.42
C PRO A 33 -3.32 -24.55 12.86
N GLY A 34 -3.45 -23.28 13.22
CA GLY A 34 -3.91 -22.87 14.54
C GLY A 34 -3.81 -21.35 14.78
N PRO A 35 -4.31 -20.85 15.92
CA PRO A 35 -4.32 -19.42 16.25
C PRO A 35 -2.93 -18.76 16.18
N GLY A 36 -1.88 -19.47 16.60
CA GLY A 36 -0.50 -18.97 16.52
C GLY A 36 -0.01 -18.74 15.08
N LYS A 37 -0.42 -19.61 14.14
CA LYS A 37 -0.09 -19.46 12.72
C LYS A 37 -0.76 -18.21 12.13
N ILE A 38 -2.01 -17.94 12.52
CA ILE A 38 -2.75 -16.74 12.11
C ILE A 38 -2.08 -15.48 12.68
N ALA A 39 -1.76 -15.49 13.98
CA ALA A 39 -1.09 -14.36 14.63
C ALA A 39 0.25 -14.02 13.95
N LEU A 40 1.06 -15.04 13.63
CA LEU A 40 2.34 -14.86 12.93
C LEU A 40 2.16 -14.32 11.49
N ALA A 41 1.14 -14.80 10.77
CA ALA A 41 0.81 -14.29 9.43
C ALA A 41 0.40 -12.82 9.42
N LEU A 42 -0.12 -12.29 10.53
CA LEU A 42 -0.53 -10.89 10.67
C LEU A 42 0.58 -9.96 11.18
N VAL A 43 1.74 -10.48 11.61
CA VAL A 43 2.87 -9.66 12.09
C VAL A 43 3.27 -8.55 11.10
N PRO A 44 3.35 -8.78 9.77
CA PRO A 44 3.69 -7.73 8.81
C PRO A 44 2.68 -6.57 8.73
N VAL A 45 1.47 -6.71 9.31
CA VAL A 45 0.47 -5.63 9.35
C VAL A 45 0.95 -4.48 10.25
N ILE A 46 1.70 -4.77 11.32
CA ILE A 46 2.19 -3.74 12.25
C ILE A 46 3.08 -2.70 11.54
N PRO A 47 4.16 -3.08 10.83
CA PRO A 47 4.94 -2.10 10.07
C PRO A 47 4.14 -1.46 8.92
N MET A 48 3.16 -2.17 8.35
CA MET A 48 2.28 -1.59 7.33
C MET A 48 1.42 -0.43 7.90
N VAL A 49 0.92 -0.56 9.13
CA VAL A 49 0.23 0.53 9.84
C VAL A 49 1.19 1.69 10.10
N ALA A 50 2.44 1.41 10.49
CA ALA A 50 3.46 2.45 10.68
C ALA A 50 3.74 3.22 9.39
N MET A 51 3.82 2.54 8.24
CA MET A 51 3.94 3.17 6.92
C MET A 51 2.74 4.08 6.62
N ALA A 52 1.51 3.60 6.85
CA ALA A 52 0.29 4.39 6.65
C ALA A 52 0.27 5.65 7.54
N LEU A 53 0.66 5.53 8.80
CA LEU A 53 0.80 6.68 9.72
C LEU A 53 1.85 7.68 9.21
N ALA A 54 2.99 7.21 8.68
CA ALA A 54 4.01 8.09 8.11
C ALA A 54 3.50 8.87 6.89
N VAL A 55 2.76 8.21 6.00
CA VAL A 55 2.11 8.85 4.83
C VAL A 55 1.08 9.88 5.29
N MET A 56 0.19 9.54 6.23
CA MET A 56 -0.81 10.48 6.75
C MET A 56 -0.18 11.71 7.41
N ARG A 57 0.90 11.52 8.19
CA ARG A 57 1.65 12.63 8.80
C ARG A 57 2.28 13.53 7.73
N GLN A 58 2.76 12.96 6.63
CA GLN A 58 3.35 13.71 5.53
C GLN A 58 2.28 14.53 4.79
N LEU A 59 1.12 13.93 4.47
CA LEU A 59 0.00 14.63 3.83
C LEU A 59 -0.48 15.84 4.65
N ARG A 60 -0.53 15.72 5.98
CA ARG A 60 -0.94 16.81 6.88
C ARG A 60 0.07 17.97 6.97
N ARG A 61 1.32 17.75 6.53
CA ARG A 61 2.40 18.75 6.56
C ARG A 61 2.61 19.46 5.22
N MET A 62 1.99 18.95 4.17
CA MET A 62 2.04 19.58 2.85
C MET A 62 1.30 20.91 2.85
N ASP A 63 1.72 21.81 1.97
CA ASP A 63 0.93 23.00 1.65
C ASP A 63 -0.44 22.61 1.05
N GLU A 64 -1.35 23.58 0.97
CA GLU A 64 -2.72 23.33 0.52
C GLU A 64 -2.78 22.77 -0.90
N LEU A 65 -1.94 23.27 -1.81
CA LEU A 65 -1.93 22.85 -3.21
C LEU A 65 -1.43 21.40 -3.35
N ALA A 66 -0.28 21.08 -2.75
CA ALA A 66 0.29 19.74 -2.77
C ALA A 66 -0.65 18.75 -2.07
N ARG A 67 -1.25 19.12 -0.93
CA ARG A 67 -2.24 18.28 -0.24
C ARG A 67 -3.46 18.04 -1.12
N ARG A 68 -3.98 19.06 -1.82
CA ARG A 68 -5.09 18.91 -2.76
C ARG A 68 -4.75 17.96 -3.90
N ILE A 69 -3.60 18.12 -4.54
CA ILE A 69 -3.13 17.21 -5.60
C ILE A 69 -3.06 15.77 -5.10
N GLN A 70 -2.52 15.55 -3.91
CA GLN A 70 -2.43 14.22 -3.31
C GLN A 70 -3.79 13.60 -3.03
N LEU A 71 -4.75 14.39 -2.51
CA LEU A 71 -6.10 13.89 -2.23
C LEU A 71 -6.89 13.59 -3.51
N GLU A 72 -6.78 14.43 -4.54
CA GLU A 72 -7.36 14.16 -5.87
C GLU A 72 -6.74 12.89 -6.48
N ALA A 73 -5.42 12.72 -6.38
CA ALA A 73 -4.71 11.55 -6.87
C ALA A 73 -5.07 10.25 -6.10
N LEU A 74 -5.26 10.33 -4.78
CA LEU A 74 -5.75 9.22 -3.96
C LEU A 74 -7.19 8.86 -4.32
N GLY A 75 -8.06 9.85 -4.57
CA GLY A 75 -9.43 9.61 -5.02
C GLY A 75 -9.48 8.88 -6.37
N LEU A 76 -8.66 9.31 -7.33
CA LEU A 76 -8.55 8.63 -8.62
C LEU A 76 -7.99 7.21 -8.47
N SER A 77 -6.92 7.05 -7.67
CA SER A 77 -6.34 5.74 -7.37
C SER A 77 -7.35 4.78 -6.76
N PHE A 78 -8.16 5.25 -5.79
CA PHE A 78 -9.21 4.46 -5.17
C PHE A 78 -10.23 3.95 -6.20
N VAL A 79 -10.80 4.85 -7.02
CA VAL A 79 -11.82 4.48 -8.01
C VAL A 79 -11.26 3.54 -9.08
N CYS A 80 -10.10 3.88 -9.66
CA CYS A 80 -9.47 3.04 -10.68
C CYS A 80 -9.08 1.67 -10.13
N THR A 81 -8.53 1.60 -8.93
CA THR A 81 -8.17 0.30 -8.31
C THR A 81 -9.41 -0.55 -8.11
N ALA A 82 -10.49 0.02 -7.56
CA ALA A 82 -11.75 -0.70 -7.37
C ALA A 82 -12.33 -1.21 -8.70
N LEU A 83 -12.32 -0.39 -9.76
CA LEU A 83 -12.79 -0.80 -11.07
C LEU A 83 -11.94 -1.94 -11.65
N ILE A 84 -10.61 -1.85 -11.55
CA ILE A 84 -9.69 -2.88 -12.05
C ILE A 84 -9.87 -4.19 -11.28
N THR A 85 -9.88 -4.15 -9.94
CA THR A 85 -9.94 -5.36 -9.11
C THR A 85 -11.31 -6.03 -9.18
N PHE A 86 -12.41 -5.26 -9.23
CA PHE A 86 -13.74 -5.84 -9.43
C PHE A 86 -13.92 -6.41 -10.83
N SER A 87 -13.42 -5.72 -11.86
CA SER A 87 -13.40 -6.26 -13.23
C SER A 87 -12.66 -7.59 -13.28
N TYR A 88 -11.50 -7.68 -12.63
CA TYR A 88 -10.78 -8.94 -12.54
C TYR A 88 -11.55 -10.01 -11.76
N GLY A 89 -12.23 -9.64 -10.66
CA GLY A 89 -13.12 -10.56 -9.93
C GLY A 89 -14.23 -11.16 -10.80
N PHE A 90 -14.80 -10.39 -11.73
CA PHE A 90 -15.74 -10.93 -12.72
C PHE A 90 -15.06 -11.86 -13.72
N LEU A 91 -13.84 -11.55 -14.15
CA LEU A 91 -13.07 -12.44 -15.02
C LEU A 91 -12.74 -13.78 -14.34
N GLU A 92 -12.54 -13.81 -13.02
CA GLU A 92 -12.41 -15.07 -12.28
C GLU A 92 -13.67 -15.95 -12.40
N THR A 93 -14.88 -15.36 -12.46
CA THR A 93 -16.11 -16.13 -12.70
C THR A 93 -16.22 -16.68 -14.12
N ALA A 94 -15.49 -16.08 -15.06
CA ALA A 94 -15.38 -16.55 -16.44
C ALA A 94 -14.26 -17.61 -16.64
N GLY A 95 -13.57 -18.01 -15.56
CA GLY A 95 -12.55 -19.07 -15.59
C GLY A 95 -11.09 -18.59 -15.60
N LEU A 96 -10.83 -17.28 -15.44
CA LEU A 96 -9.45 -16.79 -15.25
C LEU A 96 -8.87 -17.25 -13.90
N PRO A 97 -7.53 -17.36 -13.79
CA PRO A 97 -6.89 -17.78 -12.55
C PRO A 97 -7.06 -16.75 -11.44
N ARG A 98 -7.18 -17.23 -10.20
CA ARG A 98 -7.26 -16.36 -9.02
C ARG A 98 -5.96 -15.60 -8.82
N LEU A 99 -6.06 -14.29 -8.66
CA LEU A 99 -4.92 -13.45 -8.34
C LEU A 99 -4.81 -13.21 -6.84
N SER A 100 -3.58 -13.04 -6.38
CA SER A 100 -3.31 -12.70 -4.98
C SER A 100 -3.77 -11.28 -4.65
N MET A 101 -4.32 -11.08 -3.45
CA MET A 101 -4.66 -9.75 -2.95
C MET A 101 -3.44 -8.81 -2.88
N PHE A 102 -2.21 -9.35 -2.91
CA PHE A 102 -0.99 -8.55 -3.00
C PHE A 102 -0.90 -7.69 -4.27
N TYR A 103 -1.64 -8.02 -5.34
CA TYR A 103 -1.68 -7.19 -6.56
C TYR A 103 -2.45 -5.88 -6.40
N VAL A 104 -3.34 -5.78 -5.39
CA VAL A 104 -4.14 -4.56 -5.16
C VAL A 104 -3.23 -3.37 -4.86
N TRP A 105 -2.20 -3.57 -4.03
CA TRP A 105 -1.33 -2.49 -3.59
C TRP A 105 -0.45 -1.91 -4.72
N PRO A 106 0.23 -2.71 -5.56
CA PRO A 106 0.93 -2.20 -6.74
C PRO A 106 0.02 -1.44 -7.71
N VAL A 107 -1.20 -1.94 -7.97
CA VAL A 107 -2.17 -1.25 -8.84
C VAL A 107 -2.52 0.13 -8.26
N MET A 108 -2.89 0.16 -6.98
CA MET A 108 -3.22 1.40 -6.28
C MET A 108 -2.05 2.39 -6.26
N GLY A 109 -0.85 1.90 -5.91
CA GLY A 109 0.37 2.71 -5.88
C GLY A 109 0.74 3.27 -7.26
N LEU A 110 0.62 2.46 -8.32
CA LEU A 110 0.90 2.89 -9.68
C LEU A 110 -0.08 3.99 -10.13
N VAL A 111 -1.38 3.78 -9.94
CA VAL A 111 -2.38 4.79 -10.31
C VAL A 111 -2.19 6.06 -9.50
N TRP A 112 -1.90 5.94 -8.20
CA TRP A 112 -1.66 7.10 -7.34
C TRP A 112 -0.44 7.91 -7.79
N ALA A 113 0.66 7.25 -8.15
CA ALA A 113 1.85 7.89 -8.66
C ALA A 113 1.59 8.61 -9.98
N LEU A 114 0.91 7.96 -10.94
CA LEU A 114 0.56 8.56 -12.23
C LEU A 114 -0.37 9.76 -12.06
N ALA A 115 -1.40 9.63 -11.21
CA ALA A 115 -2.35 10.70 -10.91
C ALA A 115 -1.66 11.90 -10.24
N THR A 116 -0.71 11.63 -9.34
CA THR A 116 0.10 12.68 -8.70
C THR A 116 0.96 13.42 -9.72
N VAL A 117 1.65 12.71 -10.62
CA VAL A 117 2.47 13.33 -11.67
C VAL A 117 1.61 14.20 -12.59
N ALA A 118 0.44 13.71 -12.98
CA ALA A 118 -0.51 14.47 -13.80
C ALA A 118 -1.00 15.75 -13.07
N GLY A 119 -1.35 15.64 -11.78
CA GLY A 119 -1.76 16.78 -10.97
C GLY A 119 -0.66 17.82 -10.82
N VAL A 120 0.58 17.42 -10.52
CA VAL A 120 1.72 18.34 -10.42
C VAL A 120 1.99 19.05 -11.75
N ARG A 121 1.84 18.37 -12.89
CA ARG A 121 2.02 19.00 -14.21
C ARG A 121 0.92 20.01 -14.55
N ARG A 122 -0.28 19.85 -14.02
CA ARG A 122 -1.42 20.75 -14.28
C ARG A 122 -1.29 22.10 -13.55
N TYR A 123 -0.63 22.13 -12.40
CA TYR A 123 -0.48 23.32 -11.55
C TYR A 123 0.93 23.94 -11.62
N ARG A 124 1.78 23.46 -12.53
CA ARG A 124 3.02 24.14 -12.95
C ARG A 124 2.71 25.05 -14.12
#